data_AF-A0A7V8VVV6-F1
#
_entry.id   AF-A0A7V8VVV6-F1
#
_cell.length_a   1.000
_cell.length_b   1.000
_cell.length_c   1.000
_cell.angle_alpha   90.00
_cell.angle_beta   90.00
_cell.angle_gamma   90.00
#
_symmetry.space_group_name_H-M   'P 1'
#
loop_
_entity.id
_entity.type
_entity.pdbx_description
1 polymer ?
#
loop_
_entity_poly.entity_id
_entity_poly.type
_entity_poly.pdbx_seq_one_letter_code
_entity_poly.pdbx_strand_id
1 'polypeptide(L)'
;MDAVKQPARGSRRGAQILSSILFLAALGFAAAGIYLYFFTDEEPPREPAIPTTTPGRNGLADVIRAFDTAGLDADYGRSPATADTSQIRTPGQHAVVDDRSVFIFTFPGTNADAARAAREEAAARVDPATMTLATRGGQSIGEGETLRAFQGSNVIAVLVGGDDALAAQVQAVIESLP
;
A
#
# COMPACT_ATOMS: atom_id res chain seq x y z
N MET A 1 66.07 31.36 -40.32
CA MET A 1 66.20 32.16 -39.09
C MET A 1 64.81 32.26 -38.49
N ASP A 2 64.51 31.38 -37.52
CA ASP A 2 63.19 31.28 -36.91
C ASP A 2 63.05 32.22 -35.72
N ALA A 3 61.97 33.02 -35.70
CA ALA A 3 61.62 33.88 -34.57
C ALA A 3 60.80 33.08 -33.55
N VAL A 4 61.38 32.83 -32.37
CA VAL A 4 60.70 32.22 -31.23
C VAL A 4 59.64 33.18 -30.68
N LYS A 5 58.36 32.83 -30.83
CA LYS A 5 57.21 33.54 -30.25
C LYS A 5 57.08 33.16 -28.77
N GLN A 6 57.47 34.05 -27.85
CA GLN A 6 57.26 33.84 -26.41
C GLN A 6 55.76 33.91 -26.07
N PRO A 7 55.24 33.06 -25.16
CA PRO A 7 53.85 33.13 -24.74
C PRO A 7 53.59 34.40 -23.89
N ALA A 8 52.50 35.10 -24.21
CA ALA A 8 52.07 36.29 -23.48
C ALA A 8 51.80 35.94 -22.00
N ARG A 9 52.61 36.48 -21.09
CA ARG A 9 52.38 36.39 -19.65
C ARG A 9 51.13 37.20 -19.31
N GLY A 10 50.00 36.53 -19.12
CA GLY A 10 48.77 37.13 -18.60
C GLY A 10 49.04 37.90 -17.29
N SER A 11 48.36 39.04 -17.10
CA SER A 11 48.64 39.93 -15.98
C SER A 11 48.40 39.23 -14.63
N ARG A 12 49.47 39.07 -13.84
CA ARG A 12 49.43 38.42 -12.52
C ARG A 12 48.40 39.07 -11.58
N ARG A 13 48.14 40.37 -11.75
CA ARG A 13 47.16 41.12 -10.95
C ARG A 13 45.71 40.75 -11.26
N GLY A 14 45.35 40.52 -12.53
CA GLY A 14 44.00 40.10 -12.91
C GLY A 14 43.66 38.69 -12.40
N ALA A 15 44.64 37.77 -12.46
CA ALA A 15 44.49 36.42 -11.91
C ALA A 15 44.33 36.43 -10.38
N GLN A 16 45.03 37.31 -9.66
CA GLN A 16 44.90 37.46 -8.21
C GLN A 16 43.54 38.01 -7.78
N ILE A 17 43.01 39.00 -8.51
CA ILE A 17 41.68 39.57 -8.23
C ILE A 17 40.60 38.52 -8.48
N LEU A 18 40.66 37.82 -9.62
CA LEU A 18 39.69 36.78 -9.96
C LEU A 18 39.73 35.61 -8.97
N SER A 19 40.93 35.19 -8.55
CA SER A 19 41.11 34.16 -7.53
C SER A 19 40.53 34.58 -6.18
N SER A 20 40.66 35.85 -5.80
CA SER A 20 40.13 36.36 -4.53
C SER A 20 38.60 36.38 -4.52
N ILE A 21 37.99 36.78 -5.64
CA ILE A 21 36.53 36.77 -5.81
C ILE A 21 35.99 35.34 -5.76
N LEU A 22 36.64 34.41 -6.45
CA LEU A 22 36.22 33.01 -6.48
C LEU A 22 36.33 32.36 -5.09
N PHE A 23 37.39 32.70 -4.33
CA PHE A 23 37.56 32.22 -2.96
C PHE A 23 36.45 32.71 -2.02
N LEU A 24 36.09 33.99 -2.11
CA LEU A 24 34.98 34.55 -1.32
C LEU A 24 33.63 33.93 -1.70
N ALA A 25 33.39 33.68 -3.00
CA ALA A 25 32.19 33.00 -3.46
C ALA A 25 32.12 31.56 -2.92
N ALA A 26 33.24 30.82 -2.98
CA ALA A 26 33.33 29.46 -2.45
C ALA A 26 33.06 29.42 -0.94
N LEU A 27 33.57 30.39 -0.18
CA LEU A 27 33.30 30.50 1.24
C LEU A 27 31.81 30.77 1.54
N GLY A 28 31.17 31.59 0.71
CA GLY A 28 29.72 31.84 0.78
C GLY A 28 28.89 30.59 0.52
N PHE A 29 29.24 29.81 -0.52
CA PHE A 29 28.57 28.55 -0.82
C PHE A 29 28.78 27.50 0.29
N ALA A 30 29.98 27.41 0.85
CA ALA A 30 30.27 26.51 1.96
C ALA A 30 29.45 26.87 3.21
N ALA A 31 29.37 28.16 3.54
CA ALA A 31 28.55 28.64 4.66
C ALA A 31 27.05 28.38 4.45
N ALA A 32 26.53 28.62 3.22
CA ALA A 32 25.15 28.33 2.88
C ALA A 32 24.84 26.82 2.93
N GLY A 33 25.76 25.98 2.47
CA GLY A 33 25.64 24.53 2.54
C GLY A 33 25.61 24.01 3.97
N ILE A 34 26.46 24.54 4.86
CA ILE A 34 26.44 24.23 6.30
C ILE A 34 25.13 24.71 6.92
N TYR A 35 24.66 25.91 6.57
CA TYR A 35 23.40 26.43 7.08
C TYR A 35 22.21 25.55 6.69
N LEU A 36 22.11 25.15 5.42
CA LEU A 36 21.07 24.21 4.99
C LEU A 36 21.23 22.86 5.69
N TYR A 37 22.44 22.30 5.74
CA TYR A 37 22.65 20.99 6.36
C TYR A 37 22.25 20.93 7.84
N PHE A 38 22.47 22.00 8.62
CA PHE A 38 22.18 22.01 10.05
C PHE A 38 20.89 22.73 10.45
N PHE A 39 20.35 23.61 9.59
CA PHE A 39 19.22 24.49 9.96
C PHE A 39 18.02 24.39 9.01
N THR A 40 18.07 23.60 7.94
CA THR A 40 16.83 23.03 7.41
C THR A 40 16.54 21.76 8.19
N ASP A 41 15.82 21.93 9.31
CA ASP A 41 14.89 20.92 9.78
C ASP A 41 13.89 20.72 8.63
N GLU A 42 14.22 19.83 7.69
CA GLU A 42 13.20 19.27 6.81
C GLU A 42 12.17 18.66 7.75
N GLU A 43 11.02 19.32 7.91
CA GLU A 43 9.85 18.70 8.50
C GLU A 43 9.79 17.29 7.89
N PRO A 44 9.76 16.22 8.71
CA PRO A 44 9.62 14.89 8.16
C PRO A 44 8.44 14.95 7.19
N PRO A 45 8.57 14.39 5.97
CA PRO A 45 7.54 14.50 4.96
C PRO A 45 6.22 14.17 5.63
N ARG A 46 5.32 15.18 5.74
CA ARG A 46 4.04 14.98 6.40
C ARG A 46 3.39 13.83 5.68
N GLU A 47 3.31 12.68 6.35
CA GLU A 47 2.63 11.52 5.80
C GLU A 47 1.25 12.03 5.35
N PRO A 48 0.89 11.84 4.07
CA PRO A 48 -0.39 12.32 3.59
C PRO A 48 -1.46 11.78 4.53
N ALA A 49 -2.31 12.67 5.05
CA ALA A 49 -3.38 12.27 5.96
C ALA A 49 -4.13 11.09 5.34
N ILE A 50 -4.06 9.94 6.00
CA ILE A 50 -4.65 8.72 5.49
C ILE A 50 -6.16 8.99 5.38
N PRO A 51 -6.77 8.88 4.18
CA PRO A 51 -8.19 9.13 4.03
C PRO A 51 -8.95 8.20 4.98
N THR A 52 -9.75 8.80 5.87
CA THR A 52 -10.60 8.04 6.77
C THR A 52 -11.66 7.33 5.96
N THR A 53 -11.78 6.03 6.18
CA THR A 53 -12.77 5.19 5.51
C THR A 53 -14.16 5.66 5.84
N THR A 54 -14.99 5.82 4.81
CA THR A 54 -16.41 6.09 5.02
C THR A 54 -17.10 4.77 5.38
N PRO A 55 -17.90 4.73 6.46
CA PRO A 55 -18.67 3.55 6.82
C PRO A 55 -19.41 2.92 5.63
N GLY A 56 -19.33 1.60 5.50
CA GLY A 56 -19.98 0.85 4.41
C GLY A 56 -19.38 1.08 3.01
N ARG A 57 -18.18 1.65 2.91
CA ARG A 57 -17.45 1.88 1.65
C ARG A 57 -16.02 1.36 1.68
N ASN A 58 -15.74 0.34 2.48
CA ASN A 58 -14.41 -0.26 2.55
C ASN A 58 -14.10 -0.97 1.23
N GLY A 59 -12.90 -0.72 0.70
CA GLY A 59 -12.28 -1.50 -0.37
C GLY A 59 -11.13 -2.37 0.15
N LEU A 60 -10.46 -3.10 -0.75
CA LEU A 60 -9.31 -3.94 -0.39
C LEU A 60 -8.20 -3.19 0.34
N ALA A 61 -7.86 -1.97 -0.10
CA ALA A 61 -6.83 -1.15 0.53
C ALA A 61 -7.15 -0.82 2.00
N ASP A 62 -8.43 -0.65 2.31
CA ASP A 62 -8.91 -0.35 3.65
C ASP A 62 -8.84 -1.59 4.55
N VAL A 63 -9.15 -2.76 3.99
CA VAL A 63 -9.05 -4.04 4.69
C VAL A 63 -7.58 -4.39 4.98
N ILE A 64 -6.69 -4.23 4.01
CA ILE A 64 -5.24 -4.46 4.20
C ILE A 64 -4.71 -3.53 5.31
N ARG A 65 -5.05 -2.24 5.25
CA ARG A 65 -4.67 -1.29 6.31
C ARG A 65 -5.21 -1.68 7.69
N ALA A 66 -6.44 -2.22 7.74
CA ALA A 66 -7.03 -2.68 8.99
C ALA A 66 -6.28 -3.90 9.56
N PHE A 67 -5.83 -4.82 8.70
CA PHE A 67 -4.95 -5.94 9.11
C PHE A 67 -3.60 -5.43 9.62
N ASP A 68 -2.94 -4.52 8.90
CA ASP A 68 -1.65 -3.93 9.33
C ASP A 68 -1.78 -3.22 10.68
N THR A 69 -2.87 -2.48 10.88
CA THR A 69 -3.15 -1.77 12.14
C THR A 69 -3.36 -2.74 13.31
N ALA A 70 -3.88 -3.94 13.03
CA ALA A 70 -4.04 -5.01 14.00
C ALA A 70 -2.75 -5.82 14.24
N GLY A 71 -1.66 -5.50 13.53
CA GLY A 71 -0.36 -6.14 13.67
C GLY A 71 -0.19 -7.43 12.87
N LEU A 72 -1.06 -7.68 11.88
CA LEU A 72 -0.92 -8.78 10.93
C LEU A 72 -0.09 -8.32 9.73
N ASP A 73 0.75 -9.18 9.17
CA ASP A 73 1.51 -8.87 7.94
C ASP A 73 0.59 -9.05 6.73
N ALA A 74 0.08 -7.94 6.17
CA ALA A 74 -0.87 -7.98 5.07
C ALA A 74 -0.35 -7.28 3.80
N ASP A 75 -0.52 -7.93 2.64
CA ASP A 75 -0.18 -7.35 1.33
C ASP A 75 -1.19 -7.78 0.25
N TYR A 76 -1.13 -7.11 -0.90
CA TYR A 76 -1.87 -7.45 -2.09
C TYR A 76 -1.39 -8.80 -2.65
N GLY A 77 -2.34 -9.72 -2.77
CA GLY A 77 -2.09 -10.99 -3.41
C GLY A 77 -1.95 -10.82 -4.94
N ARG A 78 -0.93 -11.46 -5.51
CA ARG A 78 -0.59 -11.30 -6.95
C ARG A 78 -1.15 -12.41 -7.82
N SER A 79 -1.21 -13.63 -7.28
CA SER A 79 -1.66 -14.80 -8.02
C SER A 79 -2.34 -15.79 -7.07
N PRO A 80 -3.62 -16.10 -7.29
CA PRO A 80 -4.51 -15.50 -8.28
C PRO A 80 -4.98 -14.11 -7.87
N ALA A 81 -4.99 -13.12 -8.77
CA ALA A 81 -5.41 -11.74 -8.42
C ALA A 81 -6.88 -11.65 -7.95
N THR A 82 -7.74 -12.54 -8.42
CA THR A 82 -9.16 -12.59 -8.06
C THR A 82 -9.64 -14.02 -7.87
N ALA A 83 -10.68 -14.20 -7.06
CA ALA A 83 -11.41 -15.45 -6.90
C ALA A 83 -12.90 -15.26 -7.20
N ASP A 84 -13.48 -16.20 -7.92
CA ASP A 84 -14.91 -16.33 -8.18
C ASP A 84 -15.47 -17.51 -7.38
N THR A 85 -16.73 -17.42 -6.99
CA THR A 85 -17.48 -18.50 -6.36
C THR A 85 -18.94 -18.46 -6.80
N SER A 86 -19.62 -19.61 -6.81
CA SER A 86 -21.05 -19.66 -7.17
C SER A 86 -21.96 -19.01 -6.13
N GLN A 87 -21.47 -18.83 -4.89
CA GLN A 87 -22.25 -18.34 -3.76
C GLN A 87 -22.26 -16.79 -3.67
N ILE A 88 -21.24 -16.12 -4.20
CA ILE A 88 -21.06 -14.66 -4.17
C ILE A 88 -20.87 -14.16 -5.60
N ARG A 89 -21.71 -13.22 -6.03
CA ARG A 89 -21.73 -12.75 -7.43
C ARG A 89 -20.56 -11.81 -7.78
N THR A 90 -20.04 -11.11 -6.79
CA THR A 90 -18.93 -10.17 -6.97
C THR A 90 -17.61 -10.95 -6.93
N PRO A 91 -16.62 -10.64 -7.77
CA PRO A 91 -15.30 -11.25 -7.64
C PRO A 91 -14.63 -10.83 -6.33
N GLY A 92 -13.99 -11.78 -5.67
CA GLY A 92 -13.13 -11.55 -4.51
C GLY A 92 -11.76 -11.05 -4.96
N GLN A 93 -11.21 -10.06 -4.28
CA GLN A 93 -9.87 -9.54 -4.54
C GLN A 93 -8.87 -10.21 -3.59
N HIS A 94 -7.69 -10.57 -4.09
CA HIS A 94 -6.70 -11.33 -3.32
C HIS A 94 -5.88 -10.43 -2.38
N ALA A 95 -5.83 -10.81 -1.11
CA ALA A 95 -4.88 -10.37 -0.11
C ALA A 95 -4.10 -11.57 0.42
N VAL A 96 -2.90 -11.32 0.92
CA VAL A 96 -2.13 -12.27 1.74
C VAL A 96 -2.07 -11.70 3.14
N VAL A 97 -2.31 -12.54 4.15
CA VAL A 97 -2.21 -12.21 5.58
C VAL A 97 -1.43 -13.33 6.26
N ASP A 98 -0.26 -13.04 6.84
CA ASP A 98 0.63 -14.03 7.48
C ASP A 98 0.84 -15.29 6.62
N ASP A 99 1.25 -15.09 5.36
CA ASP A 99 1.44 -16.13 4.32
C ASP A 99 0.17 -16.92 3.92
N ARG A 100 -1.03 -16.50 4.36
CA ARG A 100 -2.31 -17.12 3.98
C ARG A 100 -3.11 -16.26 3.04
N SER A 101 -3.81 -16.92 2.11
CA SER A 101 -4.66 -16.21 1.15
C SER A 101 -5.99 -15.82 1.79
N VAL A 102 -6.36 -14.56 1.66
CA VAL A 102 -7.67 -14.04 2.03
C VAL A 102 -8.29 -13.38 0.80
N PHE A 103 -9.52 -13.75 0.46
CA PHE A 103 -10.27 -13.14 -0.64
C PHE A 103 -11.33 -12.19 -0.11
N ILE A 104 -11.24 -10.93 -0.52
CA ILE A 104 -12.08 -9.84 -0.07
C ILE A 104 -13.16 -9.55 -1.11
N PHE A 105 -14.41 -9.83 -0.75
CA PHE A 105 -15.59 -9.60 -1.56
C PHE A 105 -16.26 -8.30 -1.08
N THR A 106 -16.10 -7.23 -1.86
CA THR A 106 -16.67 -5.92 -1.55
C THR A 106 -18.03 -5.75 -2.24
N PHE A 107 -19.03 -5.32 -1.47
CA PHE A 107 -20.38 -5.07 -1.97
C PHE A 107 -20.58 -3.57 -2.19
N PRO A 108 -20.83 -3.13 -3.44
CA PRO A 108 -21.13 -1.74 -3.72
C PRO A 108 -22.57 -1.39 -3.33
N GLY A 109 -22.80 -0.13 -2.98
CA GLY A 109 -24.12 0.41 -2.71
C GLY A 109 -24.16 1.91 -2.96
N THR A 110 -25.36 2.46 -3.20
CA THR A 110 -25.55 3.91 -3.33
C THR A 110 -25.23 4.65 -2.02
N ASN A 111 -25.42 3.98 -0.88
CA ASN A 111 -25.04 4.40 0.46
C ASN A 111 -24.59 3.19 1.29
N ALA A 112 -24.15 3.45 2.53
CA ALA A 112 -23.62 2.43 3.44
C ALA A 112 -24.66 1.34 3.78
N ASP A 113 -25.92 1.72 4.00
CA ASP A 113 -26.98 0.78 4.36
C ASP A 113 -27.34 -0.14 3.20
N ALA A 114 -27.38 0.39 1.97
CA ALA A 114 -27.60 -0.42 0.77
C ALA A 114 -26.45 -1.41 0.52
N ALA A 115 -25.20 -0.97 0.74
CA ALA A 115 -24.03 -1.84 0.63
C ALA A 115 -24.05 -2.96 1.68
N ARG A 116 -24.41 -2.62 2.93
CA ARG A 116 -24.57 -3.59 4.03
C ARG A 116 -25.69 -4.59 3.74
N ALA A 117 -26.85 -4.12 3.29
CA ALA A 117 -27.98 -4.99 2.93
C ALA A 117 -27.64 -5.95 1.79
N ALA A 118 -26.93 -5.49 0.75
CA ALA A 118 -26.48 -6.35 -0.35
C ALA A 118 -25.51 -7.44 0.15
N ARG A 119 -24.59 -7.09 1.06
CA ARG A 119 -23.70 -8.05 1.71
C ARG A 119 -24.48 -9.04 2.60
N GLU A 120 -25.51 -8.60 3.33
CA GLU A 120 -26.38 -9.47 4.14
C GLU A 120 -27.10 -10.51 3.29
N GLU A 121 -27.67 -10.10 2.17
CA GLU A 121 -28.35 -10.99 1.23
C GLU A 121 -27.38 -12.01 0.60
N ALA A 122 -26.13 -11.61 0.37
CA ALA A 122 -25.09 -12.53 -0.09
C ALA A 122 -24.67 -13.51 1.01
N ALA A 123 -24.43 -13.02 2.23
CA ALA A 123 -24.02 -13.84 3.36
C ALA A 123 -25.04 -14.92 3.74
N ALA A 124 -26.33 -14.67 3.54
CA ALA A 124 -27.37 -15.70 3.75
C ALA A 124 -27.22 -16.95 2.86
N ARG A 125 -26.43 -16.86 1.77
CA ARG A 125 -26.13 -17.96 0.85
C ARG A 125 -24.71 -18.51 1.03
N VAL A 126 -23.91 -17.89 1.90
CA VAL A 126 -22.52 -18.29 2.13
C VAL A 126 -22.50 -19.46 3.09
N ASP A 127 -21.97 -20.58 2.58
CA ASP A 127 -21.64 -21.76 3.37
C ASP A 127 -20.18 -22.14 3.07
N PRO A 128 -19.24 -21.84 3.99
CA PRO A 128 -17.83 -22.13 3.79
C PRO A 128 -17.53 -23.62 3.59
N ALA A 129 -18.37 -24.53 4.12
CA ALA A 129 -18.14 -25.97 4.01
C ALA A 129 -18.40 -26.51 2.59
N THR A 130 -19.25 -25.82 1.82
CA THR A 130 -19.58 -26.17 0.43
C THR A 130 -19.05 -25.16 -0.58
N MET A 131 -18.36 -24.12 -0.11
CA MET A 131 -17.79 -23.08 -0.95
C MET A 131 -16.63 -23.64 -1.75
N THR A 132 -16.59 -23.25 -3.03
CA THR A 132 -15.43 -23.45 -3.90
C THR A 132 -15.00 -22.09 -4.42
N LEU A 133 -13.70 -21.83 -4.34
CA LEU A 133 -13.07 -20.66 -4.91
C LEU A 133 -12.36 -21.09 -6.19
N ALA A 134 -12.53 -20.33 -7.26
CA ALA A 134 -11.86 -20.58 -8.52
C ALA A 134 -11.32 -19.29 -9.11
N THR A 135 -10.25 -19.37 -9.89
CA THR A 135 -9.83 -18.24 -10.74
C THR A 135 -10.83 -18.06 -11.88
N ARG A 136 -10.78 -16.93 -12.57
CA ARG A 136 -11.56 -16.69 -13.79
C ARG A 136 -11.29 -17.73 -14.90
N GLY A 137 -10.12 -18.37 -14.87
CA GLY A 137 -9.74 -19.46 -15.77
C GLY A 137 -10.27 -20.84 -15.35
N GLY A 138 -11.02 -20.93 -14.24
CA GLY A 138 -11.60 -22.18 -13.72
C GLY A 138 -10.64 -23.02 -12.86
N GLN A 139 -9.46 -22.50 -12.51
CA GLN A 139 -8.53 -23.21 -11.63
C GLN A 139 -9.01 -23.11 -10.18
N SER A 140 -9.13 -24.24 -9.49
CA SER A 140 -9.49 -24.30 -8.07
C SER A 140 -8.45 -23.57 -7.21
N ILE A 141 -8.92 -22.86 -6.18
CA ILE A 141 -8.11 -22.14 -5.19
C ILE A 141 -8.37 -22.77 -3.83
N GLY A 142 -7.30 -23.08 -3.09
CA GLY A 142 -7.42 -23.65 -1.75
C GLY A 142 -7.97 -25.07 -1.73
N GLU A 143 -7.74 -25.85 -2.79
CA GLU A 143 -8.18 -27.25 -2.85
C GLU A 143 -7.62 -28.05 -1.67
N GLY A 144 -8.52 -28.67 -0.89
CA GLY A 144 -8.16 -29.41 0.31
C GLY A 144 -7.91 -28.56 1.55
N GLU A 145 -7.98 -27.23 1.46
CA GLU A 145 -7.91 -26.33 2.61
C GLU A 145 -9.31 -26.01 3.15
N THR A 146 -9.37 -25.73 4.46
CA THR A 146 -10.61 -25.25 5.09
C THR A 146 -10.83 -23.79 4.73
N LEU A 147 -12.01 -23.47 4.21
CA LEU A 147 -12.43 -22.10 3.97
C LEU A 147 -13.14 -21.56 5.21
N ARG A 148 -12.82 -20.33 5.60
CA ARG A 148 -13.49 -19.62 6.70
C ARG A 148 -13.98 -18.27 6.20
N ALA A 149 -15.28 -18.01 6.31
CA ALA A 149 -15.86 -16.75 5.87
C ALA A 149 -16.20 -15.85 7.06
N PHE A 150 -15.82 -14.58 6.96
CA PHE A 150 -16.07 -13.54 7.95
C PHE A 150 -16.76 -12.36 7.26
N GLN A 151 -17.57 -11.61 8.00
CA GLN A 151 -18.36 -10.52 7.45
C GLN A 151 -18.28 -9.27 8.32
N GLY A 152 -18.24 -8.11 7.67
CA GLY A 152 -18.23 -6.83 8.36
C GLY A 152 -18.43 -5.69 7.38
N SER A 153 -19.07 -4.61 7.83
CA SER A 153 -19.41 -3.46 6.98
C SER A 153 -20.06 -3.89 5.64
N ASN A 154 -19.44 -3.55 4.51
CA ASN A 154 -19.81 -3.92 3.14
C ASN A 154 -18.93 -5.04 2.55
N VAL A 155 -18.30 -5.87 3.39
CA VAL A 155 -17.29 -6.86 2.99
C VAL A 155 -17.64 -8.26 3.50
N ILE A 156 -17.33 -9.27 2.68
CA ILE A 156 -17.15 -10.65 3.12
C ILE A 156 -15.69 -11.03 2.83
N ALA A 157 -14.98 -11.53 3.83
CA ALA A 157 -13.62 -12.04 3.69
C ALA A 157 -13.64 -13.56 3.77
N VAL A 158 -12.95 -14.24 2.86
CA VAL A 158 -12.79 -15.70 2.88
C VAL A 158 -11.31 -16.02 3.07
N LEU A 159 -10.95 -16.49 4.25
CA LEU A 159 -9.62 -17.02 4.57
C LEU A 159 -9.51 -18.44 4.05
N VAL A 160 -8.42 -18.71 3.33
CA VAL A 160 -8.04 -20.03 2.83
C VAL A 160 -7.03 -20.64 3.80
N GLY A 161 -7.45 -21.68 4.51
CA GLY A 161 -6.64 -22.36 5.52
C GLY A 161 -6.49 -21.55 6.81
N GLY A 162 -5.26 -21.51 7.32
CA GLY A 162 -4.93 -20.86 8.59
C GLY A 162 -5.32 -21.67 9.84
N ASP A 163 -4.64 -21.37 10.94
CA ASP A 163 -5.01 -21.90 12.25
C ASP A 163 -6.16 -21.09 12.88
N ASP A 164 -6.66 -21.55 14.02
CA ASP A 164 -7.77 -20.89 14.71
C ASP A 164 -7.38 -19.51 15.26
N ALA A 165 -6.10 -19.29 15.57
CA ALA A 165 -5.61 -18.03 16.09
C ALA A 165 -5.60 -16.94 15.00
N LEU A 166 -5.10 -17.25 13.81
CA LEU A 166 -5.16 -16.35 12.66
C LEU A 166 -6.61 -16.11 12.23
N ALA A 167 -7.43 -17.16 12.19
CA ALA A 167 -8.84 -17.03 11.86
C ALA A 167 -9.58 -16.07 12.81
N ALA A 168 -9.33 -16.16 14.12
CA ALA A 168 -9.93 -15.26 15.10
C ALA A 168 -9.45 -13.81 14.94
N GLN A 169 -8.17 -13.60 14.62
CA GLN A 169 -7.63 -12.25 14.36
C GLN A 169 -8.24 -11.64 13.09
N VAL A 170 -8.30 -12.41 12.00
CA VAL A 170 -8.93 -11.98 10.75
C VAL A 170 -10.40 -11.66 10.99
N GLN A 171 -11.14 -12.50 11.71
CA GLN A 171 -12.53 -12.25 12.06
C GLN A 171 -12.69 -10.92 12.81
N ALA A 172 -11.90 -10.70 13.87
CA ALA A 172 -11.99 -9.50 14.68
C ALA A 172 -11.74 -8.23 13.87
N VAL A 173 -10.73 -8.26 12.98
CA VAL A 173 -10.44 -7.12 12.09
C VAL A 173 -11.61 -6.85 11.15
N ILE A 174 -12.13 -7.88 10.48
CA ILE A 174 -13.24 -7.73 9.54
C ILE A 174 -14.50 -7.20 10.24
N GLU A 175 -14.83 -7.72 11.42
CA GLU A 175 -15.97 -7.26 12.21
C GLU A 175 -15.82 -5.81 12.71
N SER A 176 -14.59 -5.34 12.89
CA SER A 176 -14.29 -3.97 13.32
C SER A 176 -14.33 -2.91 12.21
N LEU A 177 -14.50 -3.33 10.95
CA LEU A 177 -14.54 -2.42 9.81
C LEU A 177 -15.71 -1.42 9.92
N PRO A 178 -15.49 -0.13 9.61
CA PRO A 178 -16.51 0.92 9.72
C PRO A 178 -17.61 0.80 8.66
#